data_AF-A0A7W8UBL6-F1
#
_entry.id   AF-A0A7W8UBL6-F1
#
_cell.length_a   1.000
_cell.length_b   1.000
_cell.length_c   1.000
_cell.angle_alpha   90.00
_cell.angle_beta   90.00
_cell.angle_gamma   90.00
#
_symmetry.space_group_name_H-M   'P 1'
#
loop_
_entity.id
_entity.type
_entity.pdbx_description
1 polymer ?
#
loop_
_entity_poly.entity_id
_entity_poly.type
_entity_poly.pdbx_seq_one_letter_code
_entity_poly.pdbx_strand_id
1 'polypeptide(L)' 'MSKLKQSATFRKWHTKLKDAKAKAMIAIRLQRLVAGHAGDMSPVGEG' A
#
# COMPACT_ATOMS: atom_id res chain seq x y z
N MET A 1 7.48 -3.21 14.93
CA MET A 1 7.21 -1.91 14.28
C MET A 1 7.55 -2.05 12.81
N SER A 2 6.55 -2.28 11.95
CA SER A 2 6.78 -2.61 10.53
C SER A 2 7.04 -1.36 9.71
N LYS A 3 8.06 -1.38 8.84
CA LYS A 3 8.38 -0.26 7.95
C LYS A 3 8.02 -0.62 6.51
N LEU A 4 7.27 0.25 5.84
CA LEU A 4 7.03 0.15 4.41
C LEU A 4 8.10 0.92 3.64
N LYS A 5 8.72 0.27 2.65
CA LYS A 5 9.61 0.93 1.68
C LYS A 5 8.86 1.12 0.37
N GLN A 6 8.79 2.34 -0.13
CA GLN A 6 8.17 2.63 -1.41
C GLN A 6 9.16 2.40 -2.55
N SER A 7 8.78 1.60 -3.55
CA SER A 7 9.57 1.44 -4.77
C SER A 7 9.34 2.61 -5.74
N ALA A 8 10.34 2.87 -6.61
CA ALA A 8 10.20 3.89 -7.65
C ALA A 8 9.03 3.58 -8.61
N THR A 9 8.83 2.30 -8.93
CA THR A 9 7.73 1.82 -9.77
C THR A 9 6.37 2.16 -9.17
N PHE A 10 6.16 1.83 -7.88
CA PHE A 10 4.91 2.16 -7.20
C PHE A 10 4.70 3.67 -7.12
N ARG A 11 5.76 4.45 -6.83
CA ARG A 11 5.67 5.92 -6.78
C ARG A 11 5.20 6.49 -8.12
N LYS A 12 5.80 6.06 -9.23
CA LYS A 12 5.45 6.51 -10.60
C LYS A 12 4.03 6.12 -10.99
N TRP A 13 3.57 4.93 -10.60
CA TRP A 13 2.20 4.50 -10.84
C TRP A 13 1.20 5.32 -10.01
N HIS A 14 1.47 5.49 -8.72
CA HIS A 14 0.56 6.18 -7.80
C HIS A 14 0.38 7.66 -8.17
N THR A 15 1.42 8.34 -8.65
CA THR A 15 1.30 9.75 -9.10
C THR A 15 0.43 9.88 -10.35
N LYS A 16 0.44 8.89 -11.25
CA LYS A 16 -0.34 8.88 -12.49
C LYS A 16 -1.81 8.49 -12.30
N LEU A 17 -2.17 7.92 -11.14
CA LEU A 17 -3.56 7.58 -10.83
C LEU A 17 -4.40 8.87 -10.79
N LYS A 18 -5.48 8.97 -11.58
CA LYS A 18 -6.31 10.18 -11.63
C LYS A 18 -7.39 10.22 -10.55
N ASP A 19 -7.85 9.05 -10.12
CA ASP A 19 -8.90 8.92 -9.11
C ASP A 19 -8.37 9.27 -7.72
N ALA A 20 -8.85 10.39 -7.17
CA ALA A 20 -8.48 10.86 -5.83
C ALA A 20 -9.02 9.97 -4.71
N LYS A 21 -10.20 9.37 -4.89
CA LYS A 21 -10.80 8.45 -3.92
C LYS A 21 -9.98 7.16 -3.85
N ALA A 22 -9.57 6.63 -5.00
CA ALA A 22 -8.70 5.46 -5.05
C ALA A 22 -7.36 5.72 -4.34
N LYS A 23 -6.73 6.88 -4.56
CA LYS A 23 -5.50 7.28 -3.84
C LYS A 23 -5.69 7.29 -2.32
N ALA A 24 -6.79 7.89 -1.85
CA ALA A 24 -7.10 7.95 -0.42
C ALA A 24 -7.29 6.55 0.18
N MET A 25 -8.03 5.68 -0.51
CA MET A 25 -8.25 4.29 -0.06
C MET A 25 -6.94 3.49 0.03
N ILE A 26 -6.04 3.66 -0.95
CA ILE A 26 -4.71 3.05 -0.92
C ILE A 26 -3.91 3.56 0.29
N ALA A 27 -3.89 4.87 0.54
CA ALA A 27 -3.18 5.44 1.68
C ALA A 27 -3.70 4.89 3.02
N ILE A 28 -5.03 4.83 3.21
CA ILE A 28 -5.67 4.24 4.39
C ILE A 28 -5.25 2.77 4.54
N ARG A 29 -5.22 2.02 3.45
CA ARG A 29 -4.83 0.60 3.48
C ARG A 29 -3.38 0.41 3.91
N LEU A 30 -2.45 1.23 3.42
CA LEU A 30 -1.05 1.19 3.81
C LEU A 30 -0.87 1.57 5.29
N GLN A 31 -1.60 2.58 5.79
CA GLN A 31 -1.57 2.96 7.20
C GLN A 31 -2.03 1.81 8.10
N ARG A 32 -3.14 1.13 7.75
CA ARG A 32 -3.63 -0.04 8.48
C ARG A 32 -2.61 -1.18 8.47
N LEU A 33 -1.95 -1.42 7.34
CA LEU A 33 -0.92 -2.45 7.23
C LEU A 33 0.27 -2.18 8.18
N VAL A 34 0.75 -0.93 8.24
CA VAL A 34 1.82 -0.52 9.18
C VAL A 34 1.39 -0.69 10.64
N ALA A 35 0.13 -0.44 10.94
CA ALA A 35 -0.47 -0.67 12.26
C ALA A 35 -0.70 -2.16 12.60
N GLY A 36 -0.37 -3.10 11.69
CA GLY A 36 -0.59 -4.54 11.89
C GLY A 36 -2.01 -5.02 11.55
N HIS A 37 -2.86 -4.14 11.01
CA HIS A 37 -4.22 -4.46 10.59
C HIS A 37 -4.25 -4.83 9.11
N ALA A 38 -3.72 -6.01 8.84
CA ALA A 38 -3.56 -6.50 7.48
C ALA A 38 -4.85 -7.09 6.90
N GLY A 39 -5.86 -7.44 7.71
CA GLY A 39 -7.11 -8.00 7.21
C GLY A 39 -6.90 -9.32 6.48
N ASP A 40 -7.75 -9.62 5.50
CA ASP A 40 -7.58 -10.79 4.64
C ASP A 40 -6.43 -10.55 3.65
N MET A 41 -5.31 -11.22 3.86
CA MET A 41 -4.16 -11.20 2.97
C MET A 41 -3.36 -12.50 3.05
N SER A 42 -2.70 -12.83 1.96
CA SER A 42 -1.72 -13.90 1.86
C SER A 42 -0.42 -13.35 1.29
N PRO A 43 0.75 -13.90 1.69
CA PRO A 43 2.02 -13.57 1.06
C PRO A 43 2.01 -13.99 -0.42
N VAL A 44 2.85 -13.35 -1.23
CA VAL A 44 3.07 -13.71 -2.64
C VAL A 44 4.53 -14.08 -2.81
N GLY A 45 4.81 -15.28 -3.31
CA GLY A 45 6.17 -15.81 -3.39
C GLY A 45 6.55 -16.59 -2.14
N GLU A 46 7.77 -16.38 -1.63
CA GLU A 46 8.33 -17.17 -0.52
C GLU A 46 7.88 -16.73 0.89
N GLY A 47 7.13 -15.64 1.02
CA GLY A 47 6.70 -15.10 2.31
C GLY A 47 6.89 -13.60 2.40
#